data_AF-G2DF41-F1
#
_entry.id   AF-G2DF41-F1
#
_cell.length_a   1.000
_cell.length_b   1.000
_cell.length_c   1.000
_cell.angle_alpha   90.00
_cell.angle_beta   90.00
_cell.angle_gamma   90.00
#
_symmetry.space_group_name_H-M   'P 1'
#
loop_
_entity.id
_entity.type
_entity.pdbx_description
1 polymer ?
#
loop_
_entity_poly.entity_id
_entity_poly.type
_entity_poly.pdbx_seq_one_letter_code
_entity_poly.pdbx_strand_id
1 'polypeptide(L)'
;MNDPVTQSEPAGEFKLWRLILAVLLILLGISISAQWYARNITLPRHCEDPDQTLRLARQVLTERTPAGEESRRPYIIAARITFLVPREGDEPLDDYLQRLRRHLERECR
;
A
#
# COMPACT_ATOMS: atom_id res chain seq x y z
N MET A 1 -9.70 42.99 53.01
CA MET A 1 -9.27 41.64 53.41
C MET A 1 -9.68 40.74 52.26
N ASN A 2 -8.79 40.58 51.29
CA ASN A 2 -9.08 39.82 50.06
C ASN A 2 -8.01 38.74 49.96
N ASP A 3 -8.46 37.49 50.00
CA ASP A 3 -7.62 36.31 49.89
C ASP A 3 -6.99 36.20 48.49
N PRO A 4 -5.75 35.70 48.36
CA PRO A 4 -5.22 35.34 47.06
C PRO A 4 -5.88 34.06 46.57
N VAL A 5 -6.52 34.14 45.40
CA VAL A 5 -6.99 32.98 44.64
C VAL A 5 -5.76 32.21 44.14
N THR A 6 -5.41 31.13 44.83
CA THR A 6 -4.42 30.16 44.36
C THR A 6 -5.03 29.33 43.24
N GLN A 7 -4.72 29.65 41.98
CA GLN A 7 -4.95 28.75 40.85
C GLN A 7 -3.89 27.64 40.90
N SER A 8 -4.29 26.43 41.24
CA SER A 8 -3.47 25.23 41.16
C SER A 8 -3.34 24.78 39.69
N GLU A 9 -2.10 24.75 39.19
CA GLU A 9 -1.71 24.23 37.87
C GLU A 9 -2.16 22.77 37.62
N PRO A 10 -2.46 22.39 36.37
CA PRO A 10 -2.95 21.06 36.03
C PRO A 10 -1.79 20.06 35.95
N ALA A 11 -1.46 19.42 37.07
CA ALA A 11 -0.44 18.37 37.16
C ALA A 11 -0.73 17.11 36.28
N GLY A 12 -1.93 17.01 35.71
CA GLY A 12 -2.34 15.90 34.83
C GLY A 12 -2.20 16.14 33.33
N GLU A 13 -2.11 17.39 32.88
CA GLU A 13 -2.15 17.74 31.45
C GLU A 13 -0.84 17.36 30.72
N PHE A 14 0.30 17.58 31.40
CA PHE A 14 1.62 17.32 30.84
C PHE A 14 1.89 15.83 30.58
N LYS A 15 1.26 14.95 31.37
CA LYS A 15 1.40 13.49 31.25
C LYS A 15 0.54 12.94 30.11
N LEU A 16 -0.67 13.48 29.95
CA LEU A 16 -1.55 13.14 28.84
C LEU A 16 -0.97 13.61 27.51
N TRP A 17 -0.44 14.83 27.45
CA TRP A 17 0.19 15.38 26.25
C TRP A 17 1.39 14.56 25.78
N ARG A 18 2.26 14.13 26.71
CA ARG A 18 3.38 13.23 26.41
C ARG A 18 2.94 11.88 25.86
N LEU A 19 1.84 11.34 26.38
CA LEU A 19 1.30 10.06 25.94
C LEU A 19 0.68 10.17 24.54
N ILE A 20 -0.08 11.23 24.28
CA ILE A 20 -0.62 11.56 22.95
C ILE A 20 0.50 11.74 21.94
N LEU A 21 1.55 12.50 22.30
CA LEU A 21 2.72 12.71 21.45
C LEU A 21 3.45 11.39 21.14
N ALA A 22 3.62 10.52 22.15
CA ALA A 22 4.25 9.21 21.97
C ALA A 22 3.45 8.32 21.02
N VAL A 23 2.12 8.27 21.17
CA VAL A 23 1.24 7.51 20.26
C VAL A 23 1.30 8.07 18.84
N LEU A 24 1.27 9.40 18.67
CA LEU A 24 1.41 10.05 17.37
C LEU A 24 2.75 9.71 16.70
N LEU A 25 3.85 9.74 17.45
CA LEU A 25 5.17 9.38 16.93
C LEU A 25 5.25 7.90 16.53
N ILE A 26 4.64 7.00 17.28
CA ILE A 26 4.57 5.57 16.93
C ILE A 26 3.77 5.38 15.64
N LEU A 27 2.58 5.99 15.54
CA LEU A 27 1.74 5.89 14.34
C LEU A 27 2.43 6.50 13.11
N LEU A 28 3.13 7.63 13.28
CA LEU A 28 3.93 8.24 12.22
C LEU A 28 5.08 7.31 11.79
N GLY A 29 5.78 6.71 12.75
CA GLY A 29 6.84 5.74 12.48
C GLY A 29 6.32 4.52 11.73
N ILE A 30 5.15 3.99 12.11
CA ILE A 30 4.47 2.89 11.40
C ILE A 30 4.09 3.31 9.97
N SER A 31 3.59 4.53 9.78
CA SER A 31 3.20 5.03 8.45
C SER A 31 4.41 5.18 7.52
N ILE A 32 5.50 5.76 8.01
CA ILE A 32 6.75 5.94 7.25
C ILE A 32 7.36 4.57 6.93
N SER A 33 7.40 3.65 7.89
CA SER A 33 7.93 2.29 7.68
C SER A 33 7.05 1.46 6.74
N ALA A 34 5.73 1.64 6.75
CA ALA A 34 4.83 1.01 5.78
C ALA A 34 5.09 1.54 4.36
N GLN A 35 5.29 2.84 4.18
CA GLN A 35 5.65 3.43 2.88
C GLN A 35 7.02 2.96 2.40
N TRP A 36 8.00 2.86 3.30
CA TRP A 36 9.33 2.35 3.00
C TRP A 36 9.28 0.86 2.63
N TYR A 37 8.55 0.04 3.37
CA TYR A 37 8.38 -1.40 3.08
C TYR A 37 7.66 -1.62 1.74
N ALA A 38 6.63 -0.80 1.47
CA ALA A 38 5.93 -0.81 0.19
C ALA A 38 6.91 -0.58 -0.97
N ARG A 39 7.75 0.47 -0.85
CA ARG A 39 8.72 0.88 -1.88
C ARG A 39 9.95 -0.03 -2.02
N ASN A 40 10.53 -0.51 -0.92
CA ASN A 40 11.81 -1.21 -0.93
C ASN A 40 11.71 -2.75 -0.85
N ILE A 41 10.57 -3.32 -0.44
CA ILE A 41 10.45 -4.78 -0.28
C ILE A 41 9.38 -5.39 -1.19
N THR A 42 8.25 -4.71 -1.39
CA THR A 42 7.19 -5.22 -2.27
C THR A 42 7.25 -4.70 -3.71
N LEU A 43 7.64 -3.44 -3.92
CA LEU A 43 7.80 -2.87 -5.27
C LEU A 43 8.96 -3.47 -6.11
N PRO A 44 10.14 -3.84 -5.56
CA PRO A 44 11.25 -4.28 -6.41
C PRO A 44 10.93 -5.53 -7.21
N ARG A 45 10.10 -6.45 -6.67
CA ARG A 45 9.68 -7.66 -7.40
C ARG A 45 8.77 -7.39 -8.59
N HIS A 46 8.08 -6.25 -8.62
CA HIS A 46 7.27 -5.82 -9.77
C HIS A 46 8.07 -5.05 -10.81
N CYS A 47 9.11 -4.36 -10.35
CA CYS A 47 9.96 -3.54 -11.19
C CYS A 47 11.14 -4.30 -11.79
N GLU A 48 11.47 -5.49 -11.28
CA GLU A 48 12.49 -6.39 -11.85
C GLU A 48 12.08 -6.96 -13.21
N ASP A 49 10.82 -7.36 -13.37
CA ASP A 49 10.29 -7.91 -14.62
C ASP A 49 8.80 -7.54 -14.83
N PRO A 50 8.53 -6.33 -15.35
CA PRO A 50 7.18 -5.87 -15.61
C PRO A 50 6.49 -6.68 -16.72
N ASP A 51 7.23 -7.23 -17.68
CA ASP A 51 6.69 -8.05 -18.76
C ASP A 51 6.21 -9.42 -18.23
N GLN A 52 6.93 -10.03 -17.28
CA GLN A 52 6.47 -11.25 -16.60
C GLN A 52 5.19 -11.00 -15.80
N THR A 53 5.12 -9.87 -15.10
CA THR A 53 3.92 -9.48 -14.32
C THR A 53 2.70 -9.29 -15.24
N LEU A 54 2.87 -8.65 -16.39
CA LEU A 54 1.80 -8.45 -17.38
C LEU A 54 1.32 -9.77 -18.01
N ARG A 55 2.23 -10.72 -18.27
CA ARG A 55 1.86 -12.06 -18.74
C ARG A 55 1.01 -12.81 -17.73
N LEU A 56 1.40 -12.78 -16.45
CA LEU A 56 0.63 -13.40 -15.36
C LEU A 56 -0.73 -12.71 -15.17
N ALA A 57 -0.79 -11.38 -15.30
CA ALA A 57 -2.05 -10.63 -15.24
C ALA A 57 -3.00 -11.02 -16.39
N ARG A 58 -2.47 -11.19 -17.60
CA ARG A 58 -3.24 -11.72 -18.74
C ARG A 58 -3.79 -13.11 -18.42
N GLN A 59 -2.98 -14.03 -17.90
CA GLN A 59 -3.44 -15.38 -17.52
C GLN A 59 -4.51 -15.36 -16.43
N VAL A 60 -4.37 -14.53 -15.39
CA VAL A 60 -5.39 -14.39 -14.33
C VAL A 60 -6.73 -13.90 -14.90
N LEU A 61 -6.70 -13.05 -15.93
CA LEU A 61 -7.91 -12.51 -16.55
C LEU A 61 -8.54 -13.44 -17.59
N THR A 62 -7.76 -14.30 -18.24
CA THR A 62 -8.24 -15.18 -19.32
C THR A 62 -8.48 -16.62 -18.89
N GLU A 63 -7.80 -17.09 -17.85
CA GLU A 63 -7.83 -18.49 -17.42
C GLU A 63 -8.67 -18.68 -16.15
N ARG A 64 -9.47 -19.75 -16.11
CA ARG A 64 -10.30 -20.10 -14.95
C ARG A 64 -9.47 -20.60 -13.76
N THR A 65 -8.31 -21.18 -14.02
CA THR A 65 -7.37 -21.74 -13.02
C THR A 65 -5.94 -21.40 -13.41
N PRO A 66 -5.50 -20.14 -13.22
CA PRO A 66 -4.25 -19.64 -13.79
C PRO A 66 -3.01 -20.31 -13.20
N ALA A 67 -3.07 -20.82 -11.96
CA ALA A 67 -1.94 -21.47 -11.31
C ALA A 67 -1.79 -22.97 -11.59
N GLY A 68 -2.84 -23.68 -12.04
CA GLY A 68 -2.81 -25.15 -12.18
C GLY A 68 -2.19 -25.86 -10.95
N GLU A 69 -1.12 -26.62 -11.21
CA GLU A 69 -0.25 -27.30 -10.22
C GLU A 69 0.98 -26.46 -9.80
N GLU A 70 1.21 -25.31 -10.44
CA GLU A 70 2.37 -24.46 -10.18
C GLU A 70 2.23 -23.60 -8.91
N SER A 71 3.34 -22.95 -8.53
CA SER A 71 3.36 -22.06 -7.37
C SER A 71 2.31 -20.95 -7.52
N ARG A 72 1.38 -20.86 -6.57
CA ARG A 72 0.26 -19.90 -6.59
C ARG A 72 0.69 -18.45 -6.35
N ARG A 73 1.90 -18.24 -5.81
CA ARG A 73 2.43 -16.94 -5.40
C ARG A 73 2.43 -15.90 -6.54
N PRO A 74 3.02 -16.15 -7.71
CA PRO A 74 3.00 -15.20 -8.83
C PRO A 74 1.58 -14.78 -9.26
N TYR A 75 0.63 -15.71 -9.28
CA TYR A 75 -0.75 -15.45 -9.68
C TYR A 75 -1.56 -14.64 -8.66
N ILE A 76 -1.33 -14.88 -7.36
CA ILE A 76 -1.93 -14.06 -6.28
C ILE A 76 -1.47 -12.60 -6.43
N ILE A 77 -0.22 -12.40 -6.81
CA ILE A 77 0.32 -11.06 -6.95
C ILE A 77 -0.24 -10.38 -8.21
N ALA A 78 -0.33 -11.09 -9.34
CA ALA A 78 -0.99 -10.58 -10.54
C ALA A 78 -2.46 -10.21 -10.27
N ALA A 79 -3.21 -11.07 -9.56
CA ALA A 79 -4.58 -10.78 -9.15
C ALA A 79 -4.68 -9.53 -8.26
N ARG A 80 -3.72 -9.33 -7.34
CA ARG A 80 -3.66 -8.14 -6.50
C ARG A 80 -3.48 -6.87 -7.33
N ILE A 81 -2.64 -6.91 -8.36
CA ILE A 81 -2.41 -5.78 -9.26
C ILE A 81 -3.68 -5.48 -10.07
N THR A 82 -4.35 -6.50 -10.59
CA THR A 82 -5.63 -6.37 -11.30
C THR A 82 -6.74 -5.80 -10.40
N PHE A 83 -6.70 -6.09 -9.10
CA PHE A 83 -7.61 -5.50 -8.12
C PHE A 83 -7.30 -4.03 -7.82
N LEU A 84 -6.02 -3.66 -7.75
CA LEU A 84 -5.58 -2.28 -7.50
C LEU A 84 -5.88 -1.35 -8.68
N VAL A 85 -5.76 -1.87 -9.90
CA VAL A 85 -6.06 -1.14 -11.14
C VAL A 85 -7.13 -1.93 -11.89
N PRO A 86 -8.42 -1.72 -11.59
CA PRO A 86 -9.50 -2.48 -12.20
C PRO A 86 -9.67 -2.13 -13.68
N ARG A 87 -10.07 -3.13 -14.46
CA ARG A 87 -10.49 -2.93 -15.85
C ARG A 87 -11.80 -2.15 -15.89
N GLU A 88 -11.90 -1.18 -16.78
CA GLU A 88 -13.15 -0.47 -17.03
C GLU A 88 -14.08 -1.35 -17.88
N GLY A 89 -15.40 -1.19 -17.73
CA GLY A 89 -16.41 -2.17 -18.17
C GLY A 89 -16.14 -2.80 -19.56
N ASP A 90 -16.20 -1.96 -20.59
CA ASP A 90 -16.01 -2.35 -22.00
C ASP A 90 -14.57 -2.12 -22.49
N GLU A 91 -13.61 -1.87 -21.60
CA GLU A 91 -12.22 -1.67 -21.97
C GLU A 91 -11.65 -2.96 -22.60
N PRO A 92 -11.12 -2.87 -23.84
CA PRO A 92 -10.44 -3.99 -24.47
C PRO A 92 -9.28 -4.50 -23.59
N LEU A 93 -9.09 -5.82 -23.54
CA LEU A 93 -8.06 -6.43 -22.69
C LEU A 93 -6.66 -5.88 -23.00
N ASP A 94 -6.35 -5.63 -24.26
CA ASP A 94 -5.05 -5.10 -24.67
C ASP A 94 -4.87 -3.64 -24.25
N ASP A 95 -5.92 -2.81 -24.35
CA ASP A 95 -5.92 -1.43 -23.88
C ASP A 95 -5.71 -1.35 -22.36
N TYR A 96 -6.37 -2.26 -21.63
CA TYR A 96 -6.20 -2.43 -20.20
C TYR A 96 -4.76 -2.80 -19.83
N LEU A 97 -4.19 -3.82 -20.49
CA LEU A 97 -2.80 -4.24 -20.24
C LEU A 97 -1.80 -3.13 -20.57
N GLN A 98 -2.06 -2.32 -21.61
CA GLN A 98 -1.23 -1.18 -21.96
C GLN A 98 -1.34 -0.02 -20.94
N ARG A 99 -2.55 0.21 -20.38
CA ARG A 99 -2.75 1.16 -19.26
C ARG A 99 -2.04 0.67 -18.00
N LEU A 100 -2.15 -0.62 -17.70
CA LEU A 100 -1.48 -1.25 -16.55
C LEU A 100 0.04 -1.18 -16.67
N ARG A 101 0.59 -1.44 -17.87
CA ARG A 101 2.02 -1.26 -18.17
C ARG A 101 2.49 0.16 -17.86
N ARG A 102 1.76 1.18 -18.33
CA ARG A 102 2.08 2.60 -18.05
C ARG A 102 1.91 2.99 -16.59
N HIS A 103 1.11 2.25 -15.81
CA HIS A 103 0.98 2.45 -14.38
C HIS A 103 2.19 1.86 -13.66
N LEU A 104 2.56 0.62 -13.97
CA LEU A 104 3.76 -0.04 -13.45
C LEU A 104 5.04 0.74 -13.80
N GLU A 105 5.20 1.19 -15.04
CA GLU A 105 6.35 2.02 -15.47
C GLU A 105 6.45 3.36 -14.72
N ARG A 106 5.32 3.91 -14.25
CA ARG A 106 5.29 5.13 -13.43
C ARG A 106 5.60 4.88 -11.97
N GLU A 107 5.17 3.75 -11.42
CA GLU A 107 5.46 3.39 -10.03
C GLU A 107 6.89 2.86 -9.84
N CYS A 108 7.47 2.27 -10.89
CA CYS A 108 8.81 1.70 -10.89
C CYS A 108 9.93 2.70 -11.22
N ARG A 109 9.60 3.95 -11.55
CA ARG A 109 10.55 5.02 -11.88
C ARG A 109 10.59 6.08 -10.79
#